data_AF-A0ABD4R9Q4-F1
#
_entry.id   AF-A0ABD4R9Q4-F1
#
_cell.length_a   1.000
_cell.length_b   1.000
_cell.length_c   1.000
_cell.angle_alpha   90.00
_cell.angle_beta   90.00
_cell.angle_gamma   90.00
#
_symmetry.space_group_name_H-M   'P 1'
#
loop_
_entity.id
_entity.type
_entity.pdbx_description
1 polymer ?
#
loop_
_entity_poly.entity_id
_entity_poly.type
_entity_poly.pdbx_seq_one_letter_code
_entity_poly.pdbx_strand_id
1 'polypeptide(L)'
;MVYYPNSISWPVIREGGLRRLRLGEINLASSLFGYSIYYHKVWIHLESYLPFNLQNPGQAMSPDGEMWFRSEKYEHDFSMPVSHPVTDAQHLFMHEMMHVWQHQRGMWVRMRGAFSWAADYTYSLDKTNLLEYGLEQQASIVSDYWLLKSYGFWGNSHLFDYRNYDPAEPVTILIKKYERILEGFPG
;
A
#
# COMPACT_ATOMS: atom_id res chain seq x y z
N MET A 1 -14.36 -21.66 -6.39
CA MET A 1 -12.99 -22.23 -6.30
C MET A 1 -12.57 -22.09 -4.85
N VAL A 2 -12.25 -23.18 -4.15
CA VAL A 2 -11.85 -23.14 -2.73
C VAL A 2 -10.35 -22.83 -2.67
N TYR A 3 -9.99 -21.67 -2.12
CA TYR A 3 -8.60 -21.29 -1.87
C TYR A 3 -8.13 -21.92 -0.57
N TYR A 4 -7.06 -22.71 -0.61
CA TYR A 4 -6.41 -23.29 0.56
C TYR A 4 -5.15 -22.48 0.89
N PRO A 5 -5.25 -21.49 1.79
CA PRO A 5 -4.17 -20.54 2.05
C PRO A 5 -2.82 -21.17 2.46
N ASN A 6 -2.85 -22.39 3.01
CA ASN A 6 -1.67 -23.11 3.50
C ASN A 6 -1.25 -24.29 2.61
N SER A 7 -1.78 -24.39 1.39
CA SER A 7 -1.47 -25.52 0.49
C SER A 7 -0.08 -25.43 -0.16
N ILE A 8 0.56 -24.27 -0.10
CA ILE A 8 1.90 -24.01 -0.66
C ILE A 8 2.78 -23.44 0.45
N SER A 9 3.83 -24.17 0.81
CA SER A 9 4.89 -23.65 1.67
C SER A 9 5.94 -22.96 0.81
N TRP A 10 6.04 -21.65 0.96
CA TRP A 10 7.07 -20.86 0.28
C TRP A 10 8.34 -20.81 1.13
N PRO A 11 9.54 -20.83 0.51
CA PRO A 11 10.78 -20.70 1.26
C PRO A 11 10.83 -19.37 2.02
N VAL A 12 11.41 -19.43 3.21
CA VAL A 12 11.69 -18.24 4.04
C VAL A 12 12.76 -17.40 3.34
N ILE A 13 12.43 -16.14 3.06
CA ILE A 13 13.37 -15.13 2.55
C ILE A 13 14.15 -14.53 3.72
N ARG A 14 15.46 -14.34 3.55
CA ARG A 14 16.32 -13.70 4.55
C ARG A 14 16.69 -12.28 4.09
N GLU A 15 17.27 -11.47 4.98
CA GLU A 15 17.79 -10.15 4.63
C GLU A 15 18.79 -10.23 3.47
N GLY A 16 18.69 -9.29 2.53
CA GLY A 16 19.34 -9.35 1.21
C GLY A 16 18.59 -10.21 0.18
N GLY A 17 17.38 -10.64 0.50
CA GLY A 17 16.58 -11.54 -0.32
C GLY A 17 15.52 -10.84 -1.16
N LEU A 18 15.15 -11.48 -2.26
CA LEU A 18 14.20 -10.99 -3.26
C LEU A 18 13.14 -12.05 -3.58
N ARG A 19 11.88 -11.65 -3.75
CA ARG A 19 10.81 -12.53 -4.21
C ARG A 19 9.75 -11.84 -5.07
N ARG A 20 9.01 -12.65 -5.83
CA ARG A 20 7.77 -12.22 -6.49
C ARG A 20 6.61 -12.13 -5.51
N LEU A 21 5.56 -11.46 -5.94
CA LEU A 21 4.25 -11.50 -5.29
C LEU A 21 3.73 -12.94 -5.20
N ARG A 22 3.13 -13.26 -4.06
CA ARG A 22 2.37 -14.50 -3.85
C ARG A 22 0.95 -14.33 -4.38
N LEU A 23 0.27 -15.45 -4.62
CA LEU A 23 -1.10 -15.43 -5.14
C LEU A 23 -2.07 -14.65 -4.23
N GLY A 24 -1.93 -14.79 -2.91
CA GLY A 24 -2.73 -14.04 -1.96
C GLY A 24 -2.48 -12.52 -2.03
N GLU A 25 -1.23 -12.10 -2.23
CA GLU A 25 -0.86 -10.68 -2.38
C GLU A 25 -1.35 -10.10 -3.71
N ILE A 26 -1.32 -10.90 -4.79
CA ILE A 26 -1.93 -10.52 -6.07
C ILE A 26 -3.44 -10.35 -5.89
N ASN A 27 -4.11 -11.30 -5.23
CA ASN A 27 -5.54 -11.21 -4.96
C ASN A 27 -5.87 -9.97 -4.12
N LEU A 28 -5.09 -9.72 -3.06
CA LEU A 28 -5.21 -8.54 -2.21
C LEU A 28 -5.09 -7.24 -3.02
N ALA A 29 -4.02 -7.08 -3.80
CA ALA A 29 -3.84 -5.91 -4.64
C ALA A 29 -4.93 -5.78 -5.72
N SER A 30 -5.31 -6.88 -6.37
CA SER A 30 -6.32 -6.87 -7.43
C SER A 30 -7.71 -6.45 -6.95
N SER A 31 -7.98 -6.54 -5.65
CA SER A 31 -9.24 -6.05 -5.05
C SER A 31 -9.44 -4.53 -5.22
N LEU A 32 -8.35 -3.81 -5.48
CA LEU A 32 -8.35 -2.36 -5.65
C LEU A 32 -7.80 -1.93 -7.01
N PHE A 33 -6.70 -2.54 -7.45
CA PHE A 33 -6.01 -2.18 -8.68
C PHE A 33 -6.47 -2.99 -9.89
N GLY A 34 -7.34 -4.01 -9.72
CA GLY A 34 -7.87 -4.81 -10.82
C GLY A 34 -6.77 -5.43 -11.70
N TYR A 35 -6.84 -5.22 -13.02
CA TYR A 35 -5.83 -5.66 -13.98
C TYR A 35 -4.86 -4.55 -14.41
N SER A 36 -4.88 -3.43 -13.69
CA SER A 36 -4.19 -2.20 -14.08
C SER A 36 -2.69 -2.17 -13.74
N ILE A 37 -2.20 -3.24 -13.09
CA ILE A 37 -0.81 -3.47 -12.70
C ILE A 37 -0.33 -4.76 -13.36
N TYR A 38 0.86 -4.72 -13.96
CA TYR A 38 1.57 -5.92 -14.39
C TYR A 38 2.17 -6.66 -13.19
N TYR A 39 1.35 -7.37 -12.41
CA TYR A 39 1.77 -8.03 -11.16
C TYR A 39 2.98 -8.96 -11.31
N HIS A 40 3.10 -9.63 -12.47
CA HIS A 40 4.22 -10.51 -12.78
C HIS A 40 5.58 -9.78 -12.90
N LYS A 41 5.58 -8.45 -12.99
CA LYS A 41 6.78 -7.61 -13.02
C LYS A 41 7.16 -7.06 -11.64
N VAL A 42 6.29 -7.18 -10.66
CA VAL A 42 6.51 -6.62 -9.31
C VAL A 42 7.41 -7.54 -8.50
N TRP A 43 8.35 -6.94 -7.79
CA TRP A 43 9.28 -7.60 -6.88
C TRP A 43 9.15 -7.02 -5.47
N ILE A 44 9.41 -7.86 -4.48
CA ILE A 44 9.51 -7.49 -3.06
C ILE A 44 10.90 -7.86 -2.56
N HIS A 45 11.59 -6.87 -1.99
CA HIS A 45 12.91 -6.98 -1.39
C HIS A 45 12.79 -6.96 0.14
N LEU A 46 13.53 -7.87 0.79
CA LEU A 46 13.83 -7.81 2.21
C LEU A 46 15.25 -7.22 2.37
N GLU A 47 15.39 -5.94 2.05
CA GLU A 47 16.66 -5.20 2.08
C GLU A 47 16.40 -3.68 2.09
N SER A 48 17.44 -2.91 2.42
CA SER A 48 17.45 -1.46 2.24
C SER A 48 17.60 -1.08 0.78
N TYR A 49 16.68 -0.26 0.27
CA TYR A 49 16.82 0.40 -1.03
C TYR A 49 17.98 1.40 -1.05
N LEU A 50 18.22 2.10 0.08
CA LEU A 50 19.31 3.07 0.20
C LEU A 50 20.64 2.39 0.55
N PRO A 51 21.78 2.91 0.07
CA PRO A 51 23.09 2.37 0.40
C PRO A 51 23.37 2.45 1.91
N PHE A 52 24.26 1.58 2.38
CA PHE A 52 24.68 1.52 3.79
C PHE A 52 23.55 1.32 4.80
N ASN A 53 22.45 0.67 4.40
CA ASN A 53 21.27 0.43 5.24
C ASN A 53 20.63 1.71 5.80
N LEU A 54 20.76 2.82 5.08
CA LEU A 54 20.24 4.14 5.48
C LEU A 54 18.72 4.24 5.35
N GLN A 55 18.04 3.26 4.74
CA GLN A 55 16.57 3.21 4.76
C GLN A 55 16.11 3.04 6.21
N ASN A 56 15.23 3.94 6.66
CA ASN A 56 14.61 3.85 7.98
C ASN A 56 13.93 2.47 8.14
N PRO A 57 14.29 1.68 9.16
CA PRO A 57 13.71 0.36 9.39
C PRO A 57 12.18 0.34 9.53
N GLY A 58 11.60 1.42 10.03
CA GLY A 58 10.15 1.57 10.17
C GLY A 58 9.40 1.93 8.88
N GLN A 59 10.07 2.08 7.74
CA GLN A 59 9.48 2.56 6.49
C GLN A 59 9.74 1.57 5.34
N ALA A 60 8.71 1.33 4.53
CA ALA A 60 8.86 0.72 3.21
C ALA A 60 9.29 1.78 2.17
N MET A 61 9.72 1.35 0.99
CA MET A 61 9.97 2.24 -0.16
C MET A 61 9.61 1.56 -1.47
N SER A 62 9.05 2.31 -2.43
CA SER A 62 8.73 1.78 -3.77
C SER A 62 9.04 2.74 -4.93
N PRO A 63 10.32 3.16 -5.10
CA PRO A 63 10.68 4.26 -6.01
C PRO A 63 10.73 3.87 -7.50
N ASP A 64 10.97 2.60 -7.81
CA ASP A 64 11.26 2.07 -9.15
C ASP A 64 10.22 1.01 -9.61
N GLY A 65 9.08 0.96 -8.93
CA GLY A 65 8.03 -0.01 -9.19
C GLY A 65 8.27 -1.39 -8.58
N GLU A 66 9.32 -1.52 -7.76
CA GLU A 66 9.55 -2.65 -6.86
C GLU A 66 9.37 -2.17 -5.42
N MET A 67 9.09 -3.09 -4.48
CA MET A 67 8.82 -2.74 -3.09
C MET A 67 9.96 -3.21 -2.18
N TRP A 68 10.43 -2.31 -1.32
CA TRP A 68 11.60 -2.51 -0.48
C TRP A 68 11.21 -2.38 0.99
N PHE A 69 11.32 -3.48 1.73
CA PHE A 69 10.98 -3.53 3.14
C PHE A 69 12.21 -3.90 3.97
N ARG A 70 12.36 -3.23 5.11
CA ARG A 70 13.26 -3.68 6.18
C ARG A 70 12.56 -4.75 7.02
N SER A 71 13.32 -5.51 7.80
CA SER A 71 12.81 -6.69 8.52
C SER A 71 11.67 -6.35 9.49
N GLU A 72 11.65 -5.13 10.00
CA GLU A 72 10.66 -4.57 10.94
C GLU A 72 9.30 -4.24 10.30
N LYS A 73 9.19 -4.33 8.97
CA LYS A 73 7.94 -4.10 8.23
C LYS A 73 7.66 -5.19 7.19
N TYR A 74 8.56 -6.14 7.03
CA TYR A 74 8.45 -7.19 6.03
C TYR A 74 7.54 -8.32 6.49
N GLU A 75 6.80 -8.88 5.54
CA GLU A 75 6.05 -10.12 5.70
C GLU A 75 6.42 -11.11 4.61
N HIS A 76 6.48 -12.38 4.98
CA HIS A 76 6.64 -13.44 3.99
C HIS A 76 5.45 -13.49 3.04
N ASP A 77 4.25 -13.19 3.54
CA ASP A 77 3.03 -13.03 2.75
C ASP A 77 2.20 -11.88 3.33
N PHE A 78 2.17 -10.73 2.65
CA PHE A 78 1.40 -9.58 3.12
C PHE A 78 -0.11 -9.83 3.12
N SER A 79 -0.60 -10.82 2.37
CA SER A 79 -2.03 -11.20 2.43
C SER A 79 -2.37 -12.03 3.67
N MET A 80 -1.38 -12.64 4.30
CA MET A 80 -1.51 -13.46 5.49
C MET A 80 -0.33 -13.21 6.46
N PRO A 81 -0.24 -11.98 6.99
CA PRO A 81 0.88 -11.59 7.82
C PRO A 81 0.87 -12.37 9.13
N VAL A 82 2.06 -12.71 9.63
CA VAL A 82 2.25 -13.45 10.89
C VAL A 82 3.11 -12.70 11.90
N SER A 83 3.88 -11.71 11.46
CA SER A 83 4.75 -10.91 12.31
C SER A 83 4.10 -9.59 12.75
N HIS A 84 3.13 -9.08 11.99
CA HIS A 84 2.44 -7.82 12.23
C HIS A 84 0.92 -7.97 12.24
N PRO A 85 0.17 -7.01 12.83
CA PRO A 85 -1.28 -6.98 12.70
C PRO A 85 -1.72 -6.99 11.23
N VAL A 86 -2.82 -7.71 10.95
CA VAL A 86 -3.30 -7.93 9.58
C VAL A 86 -3.58 -6.61 8.86
N THR A 87 -4.26 -5.68 9.54
CA THR A 87 -4.61 -4.36 9.00
C THR A 87 -3.37 -3.54 8.68
N ASP A 88 -2.40 -3.47 9.60
CA ASP A 88 -1.15 -2.72 9.43
C ASP A 88 -0.33 -3.21 8.22
N ALA A 89 -0.08 -4.52 8.12
CA ALA A 89 0.73 -5.07 7.04
C ALA A 89 0.05 -4.95 5.67
N GLN A 90 -1.26 -5.24 5.61
CA GLN A 90 -2.00 -5.13 4.36
C GLN A 90 -2.17 -3.67 3.93
N HIS A 91 -2.44 -2.74 4.85
CA HIS A 91 -2.56 -1.32 4.53
C HIS A 91 -1.24 -0.75 3.97
N LEU A 92 -0.11 -1.04 4.63
CA LEU A 92 1.21 -0.67 4.13
C LEU A 92 1.48 -1.26 2.73
N PHE A 93 1.16 -2.54 2.54
CA PHE A 93 1.32 -3.20 1.23
C PHE A 93 0.48 -2.52 0.13
N MET A 94 -0.77 -2.15 0.43
CA MET A 94 -1.64 -1.47 -0.52
C MET A 94 -1.14 -0.05 -0.84
N HIS A 95 -0.57 0.65 0.14
CA HIS A 95 0.08 1.94 -0.05
C HIS A 95 1.28 1.83 -1.00
N GLU A 96 2.19 0.89 -0.72
CA GLU A 96 3.35 0.63 -1.59
C GLU A 96 2.94 0.22 -3.01
N MET A 97 1.90 -0.60 -3.13
CA MET A 97 1.37 -1.02 -4.43
C MET A 97 0.83 0.17 -5.26
N MET A 98 0.34 1.23 -4.60
CA MET A 98 -0.04 2.45 -5.31
C MET A 98 1.17 3.12 -5.97
N HIS A 99 2.32 3.15 -5.32
CA HIS A 99 3.55 3.64 -5.96
C HIS A 99 4.00 2.76 -7.13
N VAL A 100 3.82 1.44 -7.03
CA VAL A 100 4.04 0.54 -8.16
C VAL A 100 3.12 0.90 -9.34
N TRP A 101 1.84 1.14 -9.07
CA TRP A 101 0.87 1.58 -10.08
C TRP A 101 1.25 2.92 -10.73
N GLN A 102 1.71 3.88 -9.92
CA GLN A 102 2.19 5.20 -10.35
C GLN A 102 3.41 5.06 -11.26
N HIS A 103 4.40 4.26 -10.84
CA HIS A 103 5.61 4.01 -11.63
C HIS A 103 5.29 3.37 -12.99
N GLN A 104 4.40 2.38 -13.04
CA GLN A 104 3.98 1.75 -14.30
C GLN A 104 3.25 2.70 -15.25
N ARG A 105 2.83 3.88 -14.78
CA ARG A 105 2.23 4.97 -15.58
C ARG A 105 3.20 6.11 -15.88
N GLY A 106 4.49 5.92 -15.59
CA GLY A 106 5.53 6.93 -15.84
C GLY A 106 5.50 8.11 -14.87
N MET A 107 4.84 7.96 -13.72
CA MET A 107 4.86 8.97 -12.67
C MET A 107 6.17 8.85 -11.87
N TRP A 108 6.83 9.99 -11.64
CA TRP A 108 8.12 10.05 -10.94
C TRP A 108 7.92 9.94 -9.43
N VAL A 109 7.88 8.72 -8.91
CA VAL A 109 7.86 8.45 -7.46
C VAL A 109 9.18 8.93 -6.87
N ARG A 110 9.14 9.91 -5.97
CA ARG A 110 10.36 10.45 -5.34
C ARG A 110 10.96 9.40 -4.42
N MET A 111 12.29 9.33 -4.37
CA MET A 111 12.97 8.46 -3.40
C MET A 111 12.64 8.92 -1.98
N ARG A 112 11.91 8.10 -1.23
CA ARG A 112 11.56 8.35 0.17
C ARG A 112 12.77 8.66 1.05
N GLY A 113 13.95 8.16 0.70
CA GLY A 113 15.18 8.33 1.49
C GLY A 113 15.78 9.72 1.60
N ALA A 114 15.58 10.60 0.60
CA ALA A 114 16.22 11.92 0.59
C ALA A 114 15.31 13.05 1.14
N PHE A 115 13.99 12.83 1.17
CA PHE A 115 13.01 13.88 1.47
C PHE A 115 11.83 13.40 2.34
N SER A 116 11.93 12.27 3.06
CA SER A 116 10.82 11.72 3.87
C SER A 116 10.25 12.70 4.90
N TRP A 117 11.07 13.64 5.39
CA TRP A 117 10.64 14.67 6.35
C TRP A 117 9.69 15.73 5.76
N ALA A 118 9.57 15.81 4.43
CA ALA A 118 8.74 16.79 3.73
C ALA A 118 7.51 16.17 3.03
N ALA A 119 7.31 14.86 3.15
CA ALA A 119 6.16 14.18 2.55
C ALA A 119 4.92 14.41 3.41
N ASP A 120 3.91 15.07 2.84
CA ASP A 120 2.59 15.19 3.45
C ASP A 120 1.74 13.99 3.04
N TYR A 121 1.56 13.07 3.98
CA TYR A 121 0.67 11.91 3.84
C TYR A 121 -0.79 12.28 4.10
N THR A 122 -1.00 13.31 4.93
CA THR A 122 -2.33 13.72 5.35
C THR A 122 -3.09 14.40 4.24
N TYR A 123 -4.39 14.15 4.16
CA TYR A 123 -5.24 14.68 3.09
C TYR A 123 -6.65 15.01 3.57
N SER A 124 -7.33 15.78 2.74
CA SER A 124 -8.77 16.03 2.81
C SER A 124 -9.35 15.66 1.45
N LEU A 125 -10.57 15.12 1.40
CA LEU A 125 -11.22 14.74 0.15
C LEU A 125 -11.84 15.99 -0.53
N ASP A 126 -11.01 16.98 -0.84
CA ASP A 126 -11.40 18.32 -1.28
C ASP A 126 -11.07 18.64 -2.76
N LYS A 127 -10.35 17.75 -3.44
CA LYS A 127 -10.06 17.83 -4.88
C LYS A 127 -11.14 17.18 -5.73
N THR A 128 -11.05 17.35 -7.05
CA THR A 128 -12.03 16.76 -7.97
C THR A 128 -11.76 15.28 -8.22
N ASN A 129 -10.49 14.89 -8.34
CA ASN A 129 -10.07 13.53 -8.68
C ASN A 129 -8.73 13.19 -8.02
N LEU A 130 -8.38 11.90 -8.01
CA LEU A 130 -7.17 11.37 -7.39
C LEU A 130 -5.87 12.02 -7.92
N LEU A 131 -5.77 12.34 -9.21
CA LEU A 131 -4.53 12.83 -9.81
C LEU A 131 -4.18 14.27 -9.42
N GLU A 132 -5.11 15.01 -8.82
CA GLU A 132 -4.86 16.35 -8.26
C GLU A 132 -4.13 16.33 -6.91
N TYR A 133 -4.03 15.16 -6.27
CA TYR A 133 -3.29 14.98 -5.02
C TYR A 133 -1.80 14.69 -5.29
N GLY A 134 -0.95 14.99 -4.31
CA GLY A 134 0.45 14.57 -4.34
C GLY A 134 0.58 13.04 -4.33
N LEU A 135 1.71 12.50 -4.84
CA LEU A 135 1.87 11.04 -5.00
C LEU A 135 1.69 10.24 -3.70
N GLU A 136 2.17 10.75 -2.58
CA GLU A 136 2.01 10.10 -1.26
C GLU A 136 0.56 10.21 -0.78
N GLN A 137 -0.11 11.35 -0.97
CA GLN A 137 -1.54 11.49 -0.67
C GLN A 137 -2.39 10.56 -1.52
N GLN A 138 -2.06 10.37 -2.81
CA GLN A 138 -2.73 9.39 -3.66
C GLN A 138 -2.60 7.97 -3.09
N ALA A 139 -1.41 7.61 -2.61
CA ALA A 139 -1.15 6.32 -1.98
C ALA A 139 -1.94 6.16 -0.66
N SER A 140 -1.93 7.18 0.21
CA SER A 140 -2.72 7.19 1.44
C SER A 140 -4.23 7.12 1.16
N ILE A 141 -4.77 7.88 0.20
CA ILE A 141 -6.20 7.83 -0.17
C ILE A 141 -6.62 6.42 -0.60
N VAL A 142 -5.79 5.77 -1.40
CA VAL A 142 -6.07 4.45 -1.98
C VAL A 142 -5.97 3.35 -0.92
N SER A 143 -4.93 3.36 -0.08
CA SER A 143 -4.78 2.40 1.03
C SER A 143 -5.85 2.58 2.11
N ASP A 144 -6.20 3.82 2.44
CA ASP A 144 -7.25 4.16 3.40
C ASP A 144 -8.64 3.75 2.89
N TYR A 145 -8.94 3.96 1.62
CA TYR A 145 -10.20 3.49 1.04
C TYR A 145 -10.32 1.96 1.11
N TRP A 146 -9.23 1.24 0.84
CA TRP A 146 -9.20 -0.21 0.99
C TRP A 146 -9.42 -0.63 2.46
N LEU A 147 -8.76 0.03 3.42
CA LEU A 147 -8.95 -0.22 4.85
C LEU A 147 -10.40 0.03 5.27
N LEU A 148 -10.99 1.15 4.82
CA LEU A 148 -12.38 1.51 5.09
C LEU A 148 -13.36 0.43 4.62
N LYS A 149 -13.17 -0.11 3.41
CA LYS A 149 -14.05 -1.15 2.86
C LYS A 149 -13.86 -2.52 3.51
N SER A 150 -12.63 -2.88 3.85
CA SER A 150 -12.30 -4.22 4.35
C SER A 150 -12.52 -4.36 5.86
N TYR A 151 -12.18 -3.32 6.62
CA TYR A 151 -12.13 -3.37 8.09
C TYR A 151 -12.83 -2.19 8.77
N GLY A 152 -13.05 -1.09 8.05
CA GLY A 152 -13.53 0.16 8.62
C GLY A 152 -12.43 0.91 9.39
N PHE A 153 -12.71 2.18 9.72
CA PHE A 153 -11.77 3.04 10.45
C PHE A 153 -11.85 2.91 11.96
N TRP A 154 -12.96 2.37 12.49
CA TRP A 154 -13.09 2.16 13.93
C TRP A 154 -12.02 1.18 14.44
N GLY A 155 -11.19 1.62 15.38
CA GLY A 155 -10.07 0.83 15.90
C GLY A 155 -8.81 0.82 15.03
N ASN A 156 -8.79 1.53 13.89
CA ASN A 156 -7.66 1.62 12.96
C ASN A 156 -7.16 3.07 12.78
N SER A 157 -7.36 3.94 13.77
CA SER A 157 -7.01 5.36 13.69
C SER A 157 -5.52 5.67 13.57
N HIS A 158 -4.65 4.68 13.82
CA HIS A 158 -3.20 4.81 13.64
C HIS A 158 -2.74 4.55 12.22
N LEU A 159 -3.63 4.08 11.33
CA LEU A 159 -3.28 3.71 9.96
C LEU A 159 -3.64 4.76 8.93
N PHE A 160 -4.77 5.45 9.08
CA PHE A 160 -5.27 6.35 8.05
C PHE A 160 -4.82 7.79 8.24
N ASP A 161 -4.70 8.50 7.12
CA ASP A 161 -4.18 9.86 7.03
C ASP A 161 -5.27 10.92 6.75
N TYR A 162 -6.52 10.48 6.65
CA TYR A 162 -7.68 11.35 6.42
C TYR A 162 -7.96 12.29 7.60
N ARG A 163 -7.78 13.61 7.37
CA ARG A 163 -7.85 14.64 8.42
C ARG A 163 -9.25 14.88 9.00
N ASN A 164 -10.28 14.70 8.18
CA ASN A 164 -11.65 15.12 8.52
C ASN A 164 -12.56 13.91 8.81
N TYR A 165 -12.02 12.91 9.51
CA TYR A 165 -12.80 11.76 9.92
C TYR A 165 -13.75 12.13 11.06
N ASP A 166 -15.05 11.94 10.83
CA ASP A 166 -16.10 12.05 11.84
C ASP A 166 -16.72 10.66 12.08
N PRO A 167 -16.52 10.05 13.27
CA PRO A 167 -17.10 8.74 13.57
C PRO A 167 -18.64 8.77 13.65
N ALA A 168 -19.27 9.95 13.73
CA ALA A 168 -20.72 10.09 13.65
C ALA A 168 -21.24 10.12 12.20
N GLU A 169 -20.38 10.36 11.21
CA GLU A 169 -20.75 10.29 9.80
C GLU A 169 -21.06 8.83 9.40
N PRO A 170 -22.20 8.55 8.73
CA PRO A 170 -22.47 7.21 8.25
C PRO A 170 -21.36 6.72 7.29
N VAL A 171 -20.85 5.52 7.53
CA VAL A 171 -19.77 4.92 6.72
C VAL A 171 -20.07 4.93 5.21
N THR A 172 -21.33 4.80 4.83
CA THR A 172 -21.79 4.83 3.43
C THR A 172 -21.62 6.21 2.78
N ILE A 173 -21.70 7.29 3.55
CA ILE A 173 -21.42 8.65 3.07
C ILE A 173 -19.92 8.82 2.87
N LEU A 174 -19.11 8.36 3.83
CA LEU A 174 -17.66 8.42 3.70
C LEU A 174 -17.15 7.62 2.50
N ILE A 175 -17.65 6.39 2.30
CA ILE A 175 -17.35 5.56 1.12
C ILE A 175 -17.65 6.32 -0.17
N LYS A 176 -18.83 6.97 -0.27
CA LYS A 176 -19.19 7.77 -1.46
C LYS A 176 -18.23 8.94 -1.71
N LYS A 177 -17.67 9.56 -0.66
CA LYS A 177 -16.66 10.62 -0.81
C LYS A 177 -15.39 10.06 -1.45
N TYR A 178 -14.90 8.90 -0.99
CA TYR A 178 -13.75 8.24 -1.61
C TYR A 178 -14.06 7.82 -3.05
N GLU A 179 -15.21 7.19 -3.31
CA GLU A 179 -15.61 6.74 -4.65
C GLU A 179 -15.65 7.90 -5.65
N ARG A 180 -16.05 9.10 -5.21
CA ARG A 180 -15.99 10.31 -6.05
C ARG A 180 -14.56 10.70 -6.41
N ILE A 181 -13.63 10.67 -5.46
CA ILE A 181 -12.21 11.00 -5.73
C ILE A 181 -11.55 9.93 -6.61
N LEU A 182 -11.92 8.67 -6.41
CA LEU A 182 -11.41 7.50 -7.11
C LEU A 182 -12.14 7.22 -8.43
N GLU A 183 -12.99 8.13 -8.91
CA GLU A 183 -13.65 7.98 -10.20
C GLU A 183 -12.62 7.84 -11.32
N GLY A 184 -12.74 6.79 -12.14
CA GLY A 184 -11.79 6.45 -13.20
C GLY A 184 -10.50 5.78 -12.74
N PHE A 185 -10.25 5.64 -11.44
CA PHE A 185 -9.20 4.78 -10.91
C PHE A 185 -9.70 3.32 -10.82
N PRO A 186 -8.87 2.30 -11.13
CA PRO A 186 -7.44 2.37 -11.46
C PRO A 186 -7.10 2.44 -12.97
N GLY A 187 -8.09 2.72 -13.82
CA GLY A 187 -7.95 2.79 -15.28
C GLY A 187 -9.14 2.19 -16.00
#